data_AF-A0A660YHA4-F1
#
_entry.id   AF-A0A660YHA4-F1
#
_cell.length_a   1.000
_cell.length_b   1.000
_cell.length_c   1.000
_cell.angle_alpha   90.00
_cell.angle_beta   90.00
_cell.angle_gamma   90.00
#
_symmetry.space_group_name_H-M   'P 1'
#
loop_
_entity.id
_entity.type
_entity.pdbx_description
1 polymer ?
#
loop_
_entity_poly.entity_id
_entity_poly.type
_entity_poly.pdbx_seq_one_letter_code
_entity_poly.pdbx_strand_id
1 'polypeptide(L)'
;MRRTIALGLLLAGTTFALTGQDVLSRLQKRYRKLKSFSAEFTYKFCWKLVGEERQEEGKIFFRKPNLFRIETPERLVVCDGETVWNYTPAAGQVLVTSYGDRNLSPTLKNLISDYLEGYVPYYIRPDSVSGRRCHLIKLVPKDPEEGTEV
;
A
#
# COMPACT_ATOMS: atom_id res chain seq x y z
N MET A 1 -20.68 2.61 66.32
CA MET A 1 -20.90 2.96 64.89
C MET A 1 -19.64 3.61 64.35
N ARG A 2 -18.89 2.95 63.46
CA ARG A 2 -17.77 3.56 62.70
C ARG A 2 -17.86 3.03 61.27
N ARG A 3 -18.33 3.87 60.35
CA ARG A 3 -18.37 3.57 58.91
C ARG A 3 -17.06 4.07 58.30
N THR A 4 -16.12 3.17 58.06
CA THR A 4 -14.95 3.43 57.22
C THR A 4 -15.38 3.37 55.76
N ILE A 5 -15.39 4.52 55.08
CA ILE A 5 -15.60 4.61 53.63
C ILE A 5 -14.23 4.40 52.99
N ALA A 6 -14.01 3.24 52.37
CA ALA A 6 -12.83 2.99 51.55
C ALA A 6 -13.04 3.68 50.18
N LEU A 7 -12.32 4.76 49.95
CA LEU A 7 -12.27 5.45 48.66
C LEU A 7 -11.36 4.65 47.72
N GLY A 8 -11.96 3.78 46.90
CA GLY A 8 -11.25 3.04 45.87
C GLY A 8 -10.73 3.98 44.78
N LEU A 9 -9.42 4.17 44.76
CA LEU A 9 -8.72 4.91 43.70
C LEU A 9 -8.78 4.08 42.41
N LEU A 10 -9.69 4.44 41.52
CA LEU A 10 -9.77 3.86 40.17
C LEU A 10 -8.48 4.27 39.42
N LEU A 11 -7.54 3.33 39.25
CA LEU A 11 -6.43 3.51 38.33
C LEU A 11 -7.00 3.56 36.91
N ALA A 12 -7.26 4.77 36.42
CA ALA A 12 -7.53 5.01 35.00
C ALA A 12 -6.25 4.71 34.22
N GLY A 13 -6.12 3.46 33.74
CA GLY A 13 -5.06 3.10 32.80
C GLY A 13 -5.18 3.99 31.57
N THR A 14 -4.10 4.71 31.23
CA THR A 14 -4.05 5.53 30.03
C THR A 14 -4.15 4.62 28.80
N THR A 15 -5.32 4.55 28.19
CA THR A 15 -5.48 3.93 26.88
C THR A 15 -4.86 4.85 25.86
N PHE A 16 -3.61 4.58 25.46
CA PHE A 16 -2.99 5.30 24.34
C PHE A 16 -3.80 5.04 23.07
N ALA A 17 -4.39 6.09 22.51
CA ALA A 17 -5.12 6.02 21.26
C ALA A 17 -4.15 5.69 20.12
N LEU A 18 -4.51 4.71 19.28
CA LEU A 18 -3.72 4.36 18.10
C LEU A 18 -3.79 5.49 17.07
N THR A 19 -2.64 5.99 16.63
CA THR A 19 -2.57 7.06 15.63
C THR A 19 -2.37 6.51 14.22
N GLY A 20 -2.63 7.34 13.19
CA GLY A 20 -2.37 6.97 11.80
C GLY A 20 -0.87 6.73 11.57
N GLN A 21 -0.03 7.53 12.23
CA GLN A 21 1.42 7.39 12.20
C GLN A 21 1.89 6.06 12.79
N ASP A 22 1.24 5.55 13.85
CA ASP A 22 1.56 4.24 14.41
C ASP A 22 1.29 3.11 13.42
N VAL A 23 0.13 3.15 12.75
CA VAL A 23 -0.25 2.14 11.74
C VAL A 23 0.74 2.16 10.59
N LEU A 24 1.05 3.35 10.07
CA LEU A 24 1.98 3.54 8.96
C LEU A 24 3.41 3.11 9.34
N SER A 25 3.86 3.42 10.57
CA SER A 25 5.15 2.97 11.10
C SER A 25 5.22 1.44 11.24
N ARG A 26 4.13 0.80 11.66
CA ARG A 26 4.04 -0.68 11.72
C ARG A 26 4.11 -1.30 10.33
N LEU A 27 3.43 -0.70 9.34
CA LEU A 27 3.51 -1.11 7.93
C LEU A 27 4.96 -1.01 7.42
N GLN A 28 5.61 0.14 7.62
CA GLN A 28 7.00 0.36 7.21
C GLN A 28 7.95 -0.66 7.85
N LYS A 29 7.83 -0.90 9.16
CA LYS A 29 8.63 -1.91 9.88
C LYS A 29 8.43 -3.31 9.30
N ARG A 30 7.19 -3.68 8.97
CA ARG A 30 6.88 -4.98 8.35
C ARG A 30 7.48 -5.07 6.95
N TYR A 31 7.34 -4.03 6.14
CA TYR A 31 7.91 -3.96 4.80
C TYR A 31 9.44 -4.02 4.82
N ARG A 32 10.12 -3.32 5.73
CA ARG A 32 11.59 -3.38 5.89
C ARG A 32 12.10 -4.80 6.16
N LYS A 33 11.35 -5.60 6.93
CA LYS A 33 11.69 -7.01 7.24
C LYS A 33 11.32 -7.99 6.13
N LEU A 34 10.37 -7.63 5.26
CA LEU A 34 9.91 -8.48 4.18
C LEU A 34 11.04 -8.72 3.17
N LYS A 35 11.40 -9.98 2.92
CA LYS A 35 12.42 -10.35 1.91
C LYS A 35 11.80 -10.55 0.53
N SER A 36 10.64 -11.17 0.50
CA SER A 36 9.87 -11.45 -0.71
C SER A 36 8.40 -11.64 -0.36
N PHE A 37 7.53 -11.47 -1.36
CA PHE A 37 6.14 -11.89 -1.30
C PHE A 37 5.61 -12.16 -2.69
N SER A 38 4.46 -12.82 -2.75
CA SER A 38 3.63 -12.90 -3.94
C SER A 38 2.18 -12.62 -3.56
N ALA A 39 1.42 -12.06 -4.47
CA ALA A 39 -0.01 -11.83 -4.29
C ALA A 39 -0.74 -11.92 -5.63
N GLU A 40 -2.01 -12.29 -5.57
CA GLU A 40 -2.95 -12.13 -6.66
C GLU A 40 -3.76 -10.86 -6.39
N PHE A 41 -4.06 -10.10 -7.42
CA PHE A 41 -4.80 -8.85 -7.31
C PHE A 41 -5.90 -8.77 -8.36
N THR A 42 -6.93 -8.00 -8.02
CA THR A 42 -7.98 -7.58 -8.93
C THR A 42 -8.01 -6.06 -8.90
N TYR A 43 -7.74 -5.46 -10.05
CA TYR A 43 -7.82 -4.02 -10.28
C TYR A 43 -9.16 -3.68 -10.92
N LYS A 44 -9.85 -2.68 -10.37
CA LYS A 44 -11.10 -2.16 -10.92
C LYS A 44 -10.90 -0.69 -11.26
N PHE A 45 -11.04 -0.33 -12.53
CA PHE A 45 -11.00 1.03 -13.01
C PHE A 45 -12.42 1.48 -13.37
N CYS A 46 -12.89 2.59 -12.80
CA CYS A 46 -14.21 3.14 -13.10
C CYS A 46 -14.08 4.51 -13.76
N TRP A 47 -14.44 4.60 -15.04
CA TRP A 47 -14.58 5.85 -15.77
C TRP A 47 -15.90 6.51 -15.39
N LYS A 48 -15.89 7.31 -14.31
CA LYS A 48 -17.11 7.94 -13.76
C LYS A 48 -17.92 8.76 -14.77
N LEU A 49 -17.25 9.37 -15.76
CA LEU A 49 -17.90 10.19 -16.78
C LEU A 49 -18.78 9.36 -17.75
N VAL A 50 -18.38 8.11 -18.01
CA VAL A 50 -19.01 7.24 -19.02
C VAL A 50 -19.77 6.07 -18.35
N GLY A 51 -19.59 5.85 -17.05
CA GLY A 51 -20.21 4.76 -16.32
C GLY A 51 -19.61 3.38 -16.63
N GLU A 52 -18.44 3.35 -17.29
CA GLU A 52 -17.74 2.10 -17.58
C GLU A 52 -16.89 1.64 -16.40
N GLU A 53 -16.98 0.36 -16.06
CA GLU A 53 -16.07 -0.34 -15.14
C GLU A 53 -15.27 -1.37 -15.93
N ARG A 54 -13.94 -1.32 -15.81
CA ARG A 54 -13.05 -2.37 -16.29
C ARG A 54 -12.43 -3.07 -15.09
N GLN A 55 -12.37 -4.39 -15.16
CA GLN A 55 -11.70 -5.22 -14.17
C GLN A 55 -10.53 -5.94 -14.84
N GLU A 56 -9.37 -5.93 -14.19
CA GLU A 56 -8.19 -6.66 -14.60
C GLU A 56 -7.68 -7.50 -13.42
N GLU A 57 -7.26 -8.72 -13.69
CA GLU A 57 -6.67 -9.61 -12.69
C GLU A 57 -5.20 -9.82 -12.99
N GLY A 58 -4.41 -10.05 -11.94
CA GLY A 58 -3.00 -10.28 -12.13
C GLY A 58 -2.30 -10.87 -10.92
N LYS A 59 -1.01 -11.13 -11.11
CA LYS A 59 -0.11 -11.65 -10.08
C LYS A 59 1.08 -10.74 -9.95
N ILE A 60 1.51 -10.53 -8.71
CA ILE A 60 2.74 -9.83 -8.40
C ILE A 60 3.66 -10.75 -7.60
N PHE A 61 4.94 -10.73 -7.97
CA PHE A 61 6.03 -11.38 -7.28
C PHE A 61 7.08 -10.32 -6.98
N PHE A 62 7.58 -10.29 -5.76
CA PHE A 62 8.58 -9.33 -5.34
C PHE A 62 9.64 -10.02 -4.50
N ARG A 63 10.90 -9.63 -4.69
CA ARG A 63 12.04 -10.01 -3.85
C ARG A 63 13.03 -8.84 -3.79
N LYS A 64 13.52 -8.54 -2.59
CA LYS A 64 14.57 -7.53 -2.38
C LYS A 64 15.89 -7.96 -3.03
N PRO A 65 16.72 -6.99 -3.49
CA PRO A 65 16.50 -5.55 -3.40
C PRO A 65 15.49 -5.01 -4.43
N ASN A 66 15.53 -5.47 -5.68
CA ASN A 66 14.81 -4.85 -6.80
C ASN A 66 14.22 -5.88 -7.78
N LEU A 67 14.06 -7.14 -7.38
CA LEU A 67 13.49 -8.17 -8.22
C LEU A 67 11.97 -8.11 -8.17
N PHE A 68 11.33 -8.02 -9.31
CA PHE A 68 9.88 -8.13 -9.38
C PHE A 68 9.42 -8.77 -10.68
N ARG A 69 8.22 -9.34 -10.62
CA ARG A 69 7.48 -9.83 -11.78
C ARG A 69 6.01 -9.48 -11.60
N ILE A 70 5.42 -8.87 -12.61
CA ILE A 70 3.99 -8.56 -12.67
C ILE A 70 3.42 -9.26 -13.90
N GLU A 71 2.35 -10.01 -13.70
CA GLU A 71 1.67 -10.79 -14.74
C GLU A 71 0.23 -10.33 -14.80
N THR A 72 -0.20 -9.87 -15.98
CA THR A 72 -1.62 -9.68 -16.33
C THR A 72 -1.89 -10.31 -17.69
N PRO A 73 -3.15 -10.49 -18.11
CA PRO A 73 -3.46 -10.96 -19.46
C PRO A 73 -2.83 -10.10 -20.56
N GLU A 74 -2.68 -8.80 -20.31
CA GLU A 74 -2.21 -7.84 -21.32
C GLU A 74 -0.69 -7.61 -21.27
N ARG A 75 -0.03 -7.89 -20.14
CA ARG A 75 1.39 -7.54 -19.94
C ARG A 75 2.14 -8.53 -19.05
N LEU A 76 3.42 -8.72 -19.37
CA LEU A 76 4.40 -9.35 -18.49
C LEU A 76 5.54 -8.36 -18.22
N VAL A 77 5.71 -7.97 -16.97
CA VAL A 77 6.81 -7.09 -16.54
C VAL A 77 7.76 -7.88 -15.66
N VAL A 78 9.04 -7.91 -16.00
CA VAL A 78 10.08 -8.59 -15.23
C VAL A 78 11.22 -7.62 -14.96
N CYS A 79 11.74 -7.63 -13.72
CA CYS A 79 12.96 -6.93 -13.37
C CYS A 79 13.94 -7.85 -12.66
N ASP A 80 15.18 -7.85 -13.14
CA ASP A 80 16.31 -8.59 -12.58
C ASP A 80 17.10 -7.78 -11.52
N GLY A 81 16.65 -6.57 -11.25
CA GLY A 81 17.22 -5.63 -10.29
C GLY A 81 17.98 -4.47 -10.93
N GLU A 82 18.29 -4.56 -12.23
CA GLU A 82 18.97 -3.52 -13.01
C GLU A 82 18.20 -3.15 -14.28
N THR A 83 17.58 -4.12 -14.93
CA THR A 83 16.84 -3.96 -16.17
C THR A 83 15.37 -4.34 -15.97
N VAL A 84 14.48 -3.64 -16.65
CA VAL A 84 13.04 -3.91 -16.69
C VAL A 84 12.66 -4.29 -18.12
N TRP A 85 12.09 -5.48 -18.28
CA TRP A 85 11.48 -5.93 -19.53
C TRP A 85 9.97 -5.86 -19.39
N ASN A 86 9.34 -5.20 -20.35
CA ASN A 86 7.90 -5.04 -20.39
C ASN A 86 7.37 -5.59 -21.71
N TYR A 87 6.85 -6.82 -21.65
CA TYR A 87 6.33 -7.55 -22.80
C TYR A 87 4.83 -7.34 -22.94
N THR A 88 4.40 -6.99 -24.15
CA THR A 88 2.99 -6.88 -24.53
C THR A 88 2.67 -8.00 -25.53
N PRO A 89 1.98 -9.08 -25.11
CA PRO A 89 1.71 -10.24 -25.96
C PRO A 89 0.98 -9.91 -27.25
N ALA A 90 -0.06 -9.05 -27.18
CA ALA A 90 -0.86 -8.66 -28.33
C ALA A 90 -0.05 -7.98 -29.45
N ALA A 91 1.03 -7.28 -29.09
CA ALA A 91 1.92 -6.61 -30.03
C ALA A 91 3.17 -7.42 -30.38
N GLY A 92 3.43 -8.53 -29.67
CA GLY A 92 4.70 -9.26 -29.78
C GLY A 92 5.93 -8.42 -29.44
N GLN A 93 5.76 -7.34 -28.66
CA GLN A 93 6.78 -6.32 -28.43
C GLN A 93 7.33 -6.36 -27.00
N VAL A 94 8.64 -6.16 -26.86
CA VAL A 94 9.31 -5.97 -25.56
C VAL A 94 9.90 -4.57 -25.52
N LEU A 95 9.55 -3.80 -24.49
CA LEU A 95 10.24 -2.57 -24.12
C LEU A 95 11.27 -2.89 -23.03
N VAL A 96 12.50 -2.41 -23.19
CA VAL A 96 13.60 -2.64 -22.25
C VAL A 96 14.06 -1.29 -21.71
N THR A 97 14.08 -1.15 -20.38
CA THR A 97 14.53 0.07 -19.70
C THR A 97 15.40 -0.25 -18.50
N SER A 98 16.16 0.73 -18.02
CA SER A 98 16.90 0.61 -16.77
C SER A 98 15.96 0.77 -15.56
N TYR A 99 16.22 0.02 -14.50
CA TYR A 99 15.53 0.15 -13.23
C TYR A 99 15.77 1.55 -12.63
N GLY A 100 14.69 2.21 -12.20
CA GLY A 100 14.73 3.57 -11.66
C GLY A 100 14.33 4.66 -12.65
N ASP A 101 14.13 4.33 -13.93
CA ASP A 101 13.43 5.20 -14.86
C ASP A 101 11.95 5.32 -14.44
N ARG A 102 11.62 6.43 -13.78
CA ARG A 102 10.37 6.65 -13.02
C ARG A 102 9.11 6.55 -13.87
N ASN A 103 9.21 6.73 -15.18
CA ASN A 103 8.05 6.74 -16.08
C ASN A 103 7.49 5.35 -16.37
N LEU A 104 8.24 4.26 -16.11
CA LEU A 104 7.90 2.92 -16.63
C LEU A 104 8.01 1.78 -15.61
N SER A 105 8.42 2.06 -14.36
CA SER A 105 8.62 1.05 -13.32
C SER A 105 7.86 1.40 -12.04
N PRO A 106 6.61 0.94 -11.87
CA PRO A 106 5.90 1.04 -10.60
C PRO A 106 6.57 0.10 -9.60
N THR A 107 7.55 0.60 -8.84
CA THR A 107 8.17 -0.21 -7.80
C THR A 107 7.35 -0.15 -6.52
N LEU A 108 7.16 -1.31 -5.87
CA LEU A 108 6.56 -1.41 -4.53
C LEU A 108 7.30 -0.57 -3.48
N LYS A 109 8.60 -0.35 -3.69
CA LYS A 109 9.42 0.53 -2.86
C LYS A 109 8.93 1.97 -2.96
N ASN A 110 8.74 2.49 -4.17
CA ASN A 110 8.21 3.83 -4.38
C ASN A 110 6.82 3.92 -3.78
N LEU A 111 5.92 2.98 -4.07
CA LEU A 111 4.56 2.99 -3.51
C LEU A 111 4.53 3.20 -1.98
N ILE A 112 5.32 2.43 -1.23
CA ILE A 112 5.34 2.56 0.24
C ILE A 112 6.07 3.81 0.70
N SER A 113 7.19 4.17 0.08
CA SER A 113 7.95 5.39 0.41
C SER A 113 7.17 6.66 0.10
N ASP A 114 6.50 6.73 -1.03
CA ASP A 114 5.73 7.89 -1.49
C ASP A 114 4.57 8.17 -0.52
N TYR A 115 3.83 7.14 -0.10
CA TYR A 115 2.79 7.29 0.94
C TYR A 115 3.36 7.63 2.33
N LEU A 116 4.61 7.28 2.63
CA LEU A 116 5.26 7.62 3.90
C LEU A 116 5.69 9.08 3.96
N GLU A 117 6.13 9.63 2.82
CA GLU A 117 6.79 10.93 2.77
C GLU A 117 5.83 12.04 2.32
N GLY A 118 4.94 11.77 1.37
CA GLY A 118 4.01 12.76 0.80
C GLY A 118 2.75 13.02 1.61
N TYR A 119 2.42 12.18 2.60
CA TYR A 119 1.08 12.20 3.22
C TYR A 119 1.11 12.35 4.74
N VAL A 120 0.05 12.96 5.27
CA VAL A 120 -0.29 12.99 6.70
C VAL A 120 -1.33 11.91 7.00
N PRO A 121 -1.02 10.91 7.86
CA PRO A 121 -1.94 9.82 8.15
C PRO A 121 -2.87 10.12 9.33
N TYR A 122 -4.18 10.01 9.09
CA TYR A 122 -5.22 10.10 10.10
C TYR A 122 -5.83 8.72 10.37
N TYR A 123 -5.82 8.27 11.62
CA TYR A 123 -6.50 7.02 11.99
C TYR A 123 -8.01 7.20 11.96
N ILE A 124 -8.71 6.28 11.31
CA ILE A 124 -10.17 6.30 11.23
C ILE A 124 -10.78 5.29 12.20
N ARG A 125 -10.52 3.99 12.01
CA ARG A 125 -11.10 2.91 12.82
C ARG A 125 -10.44 1.55 12.55
N PRO A 126 -10.68 0.54 13.41
CA PRO A 126 -10.49 -0.86 13.02
C PRO A 126 -11.43 -1.22 11.87
N ASP A 127 -10.97 -2.11 10.98
CA ASP A 127 -11.75 -2.57 9.84
C ASP A 127 -11.46 -4.06 9.57
N SER A 128 -12.07 -4.63 8.54
CA SER A 128 -11.78 -5.97 8.07
C SER A 128 -11.81 -6.05 6.55
N VAL A 129 -10.79 -6.68 5.97
CA VAL A 129 -10.74 -7.01 4.53
C VAL A 129 -10.68 -8.52 4.41
N SER A 130 -11.64 -9.11 3.70
CA SER A 130 -11.75 -10.56 3.50
C SER A 130 -11.67 -11.36 4.81
N GLY A 131 -12.38 -10.90 5.86
CA GLY A 131 -12.40 -11.52 7.19
C GLY A 131 -11.14 -11.31 8.03
N ARG A 132 -10.12 -10.61 7.52
CA ARG A 132 -8.89 -10.29 8.26
C ARG A 132 -8.98 -8.90 8.86
N ARG A 133 -8.75 -8.80 10.17
CA ARG A 133 -8.71 -7.52 10.89
C ARG A 133 -7.60 -6.62 10.34
N CYS A 134 -7.93 -5.36 10.08
CA CYS A 134 -7.01 -4.33 9.64
C CYS A 134 -7.36 -2.98 10.29
N HIS A 135 -6.62 -1.94 9.91
CA HIS A 135 -6.83 -0.57 10.37
C HIS A 135 -7.09 0.32 9.16
N LEU A 136 -8.18 1.08 9.20
CA LEU A 136 -8.48 2.09 8.20
C LEU A 136 -7.77 3.40 8.58
N ILE A 137 -6.94 3.91 7.67
CA ILE A 137 -6.29 5.21 7.78
C ILE A 137 -6.66 6.05 6.56
N LYS A 138 -6.82 7.36 6.76
CA LYS A 138 -6.94 8.35 5.69
C LYS A 138 -5.57 9.01 5.51
N LEU A 139 -5.04 8.95 4.30
CA LEU A 139 -3.83 9.66 3.90
C LEU A 139 -4.26 10.96 3.22
N VAL A 140 -3.75 12.10 3.70
CA VAL A 140 -3.98 13.42 3.09
C VAL A 140 -2.65 13.92 2.57
N PRO A 141 -2.52 14.29 1.28
CA PRO A 141 -1.31 14.88 0.75
C PRO A 141 -0.86 16.08 1.58
N LYS A 142 0.45 16.23 1.77
CA LYS A 142 1.03 17.43 2.40
C LYS A 142 0.99 18.61 1.44
N ASP A 143 1.16 18.34 0.15
CA ASP A 143 1.02 19.32 -0.91
C ASP A 143 -0.38 19.18 -1.56
N PRO A 144 -1.23 20.21 -1.49
CA PRO A 144 -2.58 20.16 -2.07
C PRO A 144 -2.59 20.01 -3.60
N GLU A 145 -1.52 20.37 -4.33
CA GLU A 145 -1.47 20.19 -5.79
C GLU A 145 -1.33 18.71 -6.21
N GLU A 146 -0.83 17.86 -5.30
CA GLU A 146 -0.67 16.41 -5.51
C GLU A 146 -2.02 15.65 -5.42
N GLY A 147 -3.07 16.27 -4.88
CA GLY A 147 -4.41 15.68 -4.76
C GLY A 147 -5.30 15.82 -6.00
N THR A 148 -4.79 16.47 -7.06
CA THR A 148 -5.57 16.88 -8.24
C THR A 148 -5.34 16.02 -9.49
N GLU A 149 -4.40 15.08 -9.46
CA GLU A 149 -4.22 14.10 -10.55
C GLU A 149 -5.13 12.88 -10.34
N VAL A 150 -6.39 12.98 -10.77
CA VAL A 150 -7.31 11.85 -10.97
C VAL A 150 -8.09 11.99 -12.27
#